data_AF-J3KCC6-F1
#
_entry.id   AF-J3KCC6-F1
#
_cell.length_a   1.000
_cell.length_b   1.000
_cell.length_c   1.000
_cell.angle_alpha   90.00
_cell.angle_beta   90.00
_cell.angle_gamma   90.00
#
_symmetry.space_group_name_H-M   'P 1'
#
loop_
_entity.id
_entity.type
_entity.pdbx_description
1 polymer ?
#
loop_
_entity_poly.entity_id
_entity_poly.type
_entity_poly.pdbx_seq_one_letter_code
_entity_poly.pdbx_strand_id
1 'polypeptide(L)'
;MSPGRSFCYRKAHYLRATAAFGQDARLSLIADSRGDNQPSPRRLYYPHPSLAMSQLPPSPPPEPRLEPQQPVPLTASVRITPIHELLPDIRVPAEPLPPHRYHPVTCAPLDVVELSLELQQLRKEHTTPVAALKAQRELAKEVKRRMEQTEAKMDSIQKQMKRKTEERDTERRVFSKIKKEKEGKM
;
A
#
# COMPACT_ATOMS: atom_id res chain seq x y z
N MET A 1 41.06 -11.36 -30.24
CA MET A 1 40.97 -11.24 -28.76
C MET A 1 39.92 -10.19 -28.46
N SER A 2 38.78 -10.60 -27.91
CA SER A 2 37.64 -9.72 -27.62
C SER A 2 37.35 -9.75 -26.11
N PRO A 3 37.43 -8.62 -25.39
CA PRO A 3 36.78 -8.48 -24.09
C PRO A 3 35.34 -7.96 -24.35
N GLY A 4 34.27 -8.47 -23.76
CA GLY A 4 34.14 -9.14 -22.48
C GLY A 4 32.95 -8.48 -21.79
N ARG A 5 31.75 -8.98 -22.11
CA ARG A 5 30.45 -8.51 -21.62
C ARG A 5 30.37 -8.67 -20.09
N SER A 6 30.50 -7.60 -19.32
CA SER A 6 30.48 -7.68 -17.84
C SER A 6 29.79 -6.51 -17.13
N PHE A 7 28.98 -5.69 -17.83
CA PHE A 7 28.40 -4.49 -17.22
C PHE A 7 26.88 -4.51 -16.97
N CYS A 8 26.17 -5.60 -17.30
CA CYS A 8 24.71 -5.59 -17.26
C CYS A 8 24.04 -6.16 -16.00
N TYR A 9 24.76 -6.77 -15.05
CA TYR A 9 24.10 -7.46 -13.93
C TYR A 9 24.05 -6.72 -12.59
N ARG A 10 24.68 -5.55 -12.44
CA ARG A 10 24.77 -4.89 -11.12
C ARG A 10 23.67 -3.87 -10.80
N LYS A 11 22.82 -3.51 -11.76
CA LYS A 11 21.67 -2.59 -11.55
C LYS A 11 20.38 -3.27 -11.08
N ALA A 12 20.32 -4.60 -11.05
CA ALA A 12 19.09 -5.34 -10.77
C ALA A 12 18.76 -5.54 -9.28
N HIS A 13 19.74 -5.40 -8.37
CA HIS A 13 19.52 -5.72 -6.95
C HIS A 13 18.99 -4.57 -6.09
N TYR A 14 19.21 -3.30 -6.47
CA TYR A 14 18.71 -2.16 -5.71
C TYR A 14 17.26 -1.76 -6.03
N LEU A 15 16.67 -2.31 -7.09
CA LEU A 15 15.27 -2.07 -7.47
C LEU A 15 14.25 -3.02 -6.81
N ARG A 16 14.71 -4.01 -6.02
CA ARG A 16 13.82 -4.95 -5.31
C ARG A 16 13.48 -4.52 -3.88
N ALA A 17 14.26 -3.62 -3.28
CA ALA A 17 14.08 -3.17 -1.89
C ALA A 17 13.06 -2.02 -1.74
N THR A 18 12.69 -1.32 -2.81
CA THR A 18 11.74 -0.18 -2.74
C THR A 18 10.27 -0.58 -2.99
N ALA A 19 10.00 -1.85 -3.24
CA ALA A 19 8.62 -2.35 -3.41
C ALA A 19 7.94 -2.73 -2.06
N ALA A 20 8.66 -2.71 -0.93
CA ALA A 20 8.15 -3.18 0.36
C ALA A 20 7.80 -2.06 1.36
N PHE A 21 7.99 -0.78 1.02
CA PHE A 21 7.80 0.35 1.93
C PHE A 21 6.70 1.31 1.45
N GLY A 22 5.50 0.75 1.26
CA GLY A 22 4.35 1.48 0.74
C GLY A 22 3.06 1.18 1.49
N GLN A 23 3.12 0.90 2.79
CA GLN A 23 1.94 0.84 3.65
C GLN A 23 2.23 1.54 4.98
N ASP A 24 1.30 2.41 5.36
CA ASP A 24 1.12 3.03 6.67
C ASP A 24 2.12 4.10 7.14
N ALA A 25 1.87 5.32 6.67
CA ALA A 25 2.10 6.52 7.46
C ALA A 25 0.88 7.44 7.38
N ARG A 26 -0.15 7.12 8.17
CA ARG A 26 -1.24 8.04 8.50
C ARG A 26 -1.36 8.12 10.01
N LEU A 27 -1.52 9.36 10.49
CA LEU A 27 -1.72 9.81 11.89
C LEU A 27 -0.39 10.01 12.63
N SER A 28 -0.09 11.14 13.27
CA SER A 28 -0.97 12.05 14.00
C SER A 28 -0.26 13.39 14.31
N LEU A 29 -0.89 14.53 14.01
CA LEU A 29 -0.65 15.79 14.72
C LEU A 29 -1.98 16.56 14.77
N ILE A 30 -2.59 16.64 15.96
CA ILE A 30 -3.69 17.55 16.28
C ILE A 30 -3.38 18.19 17.64
N ALA A 31 -3.26 19.51 17.63
CA ALA A 31 -3.80 20.52 18.56
C ALA A 31 -3.16 21.87 18.13
N ASP A 32 -3.84 23.01 18.00
CA ASP A 32 -5.13 23.45 18.52
C ASP A 32 -5.63 24.71 17.79
N SER A 33 -6.94 24.97 17.90
CA SER A 33 -7.61 26.29 17.85
C SER A 33 -8.01 27.02 16.53
N ARG A 34 -9.35 27.11 16.39
CA ARG A 34 -10.23 28.17 15.82
C ARG A 34 -10.84 27.96 14.42
N GLY A 35 -12.17 27.96 14.41
CA GLY A 35 -12.98 28.50 13.32
C GLY A 35 -13.89 27.49 12.62
N ASP A 36 -15.18 27.64 12.89
CA ASP A 36 -16.36 26.97 12.34
C ASP A 36 -16.33 26.38 10.92
N ASN A 37 -17.21 25.39 10.76
CA ASN A 37 -17.74 24.79 9.51
C ASN A 37 -16.83 23.79 8.76
N GLN A 38 -17.00 22.50 9.07
CA GLN A 38 -16.69 21.40 8.16
C GLN A 38 -17.88 20.45 8.06
N PRO A 39 -18.44 20.21 6.85
CA PRO A 39 -19.55 19.30 6.66
C PRO A 39 -19.09 17.85 6.78
N SER A 40 -19.92 17.03 7.45
CA SER A 40 -19.74 15.59 7.63
C SER A 40 -19.33 14.87 6.34
N PRO A 41 -18.51 13.80 6.42
CA PRO A 41 -18.07 13.07 5.24
C PRO A 41 -19.29 12.46 4.56
N ARG A 42 -19.63 12.95 3.37
CA ARG A 42 -20.66 12.38 2.51
C ARG A 42 -20.28 10.95 2.17
N ARG A 43 -20.90 9.99 2.86
CA ARG A 43 -21.08 8.62 2.35
C ARG A 43 -21.56 8.73 0.90
N LEU A 44 -20.73 8.30 -0.05
CA LEU A 44 -21.17 8.11 -1.43
C LEU A 44 -22.20 6.98 -1.43
N TYR A 45 -23.48 7.37 -1.44
CA TYR A 45 -24.61 6.47 -1.56
C TYR A 45 -24.66 6.00 -3.02
N TYR A 46 -24.23 4.75 -3.27
CA TYR A 46 -24.53 4.11 -4.54
C TYR A 46 -26.00 3.63 -4.52
N PRO A 47 -26.83 3.99 -5.51
CA PRO A 47 -28.21 3.54 -5.56
C PRO A 47 -28.26 2.09 -6.05
N HIS A 48 -28.76 1.19 -5.20
CA HIS A 48 -29.11 -0.18 -5.60
C HIS A 48 -30.46 -0.19 -6.34
N PRO A 49 -30.59 -0.88 -7.50
CA PRO A 49 -31.88 -1.07 -8.17
C PRO A 49 -32.71 -2.14 -7.46
N SER A 50 -34.00 -1.86 -7.23
CA SER A 50 -34.91 -2.65 -6.39
C SER A 50 -35.62 -3.80 -7.12
N LEU A 51 -35.49 -5.00 -6.54
CA LEU A 51 -36.48 -6.09 -6.37
C LEU A 51 -36.91 -6.94 -7.59
N ALA A 52 -36.18 -8.04 -7.82
CA ALA A 52 -36.76 -9.32 -8.22
C ALA A 52 -36.16 -10.40 -7.33
N MET A 53 -37.01 -11.09 -6.55
CA MET A 53 -36.69 -12.06 -5.51
C MET A 53 -35.84 -11.52 -4.36
N SER A 54 -36.51 -11.27 -3.23
CA SER A 54 -35.90 -11.00 -1.93
C SER A 54 -35.15 -12.22 -1.41
N GLN A 55 -34.07 -12.60 -2.08
CA GLN A 55 -33.01 -13.33 -1.41
C GLN A 55 -31.91 -12.30 -1.20
N LEU A 56 -31.98 -11.61 -0.05
CA LEU A 56 -30.77 -11.01 0.50
C LEU A 56 -29.68 -12.09 0.39
N PRO A 57 -28.45 -11.74 -0.01
CA PRO A 57 -27.35 -12.66 0.23
C PRO A 57 -27.46 -13.09 1.70
N PRO A 58 -27.35 -14.39 2.01
CA PRO A 58 -27.47 -14.86 3.38
C PRO A 58 -26.60 -13.95 4.22
N SER A 59 -27.20 -13.35 5.25
CA SER A 59 -26.48 -12.47 6.17
C SER A 59 -25.19 -13.20 6.54
N PRO A 60 -24.03 -12.53 6.55
CA PRO A 60 -22.83 -13.17 7.05
C PRO A 60 -23.20 -13.80 8.39
N PRO A 61 -22.78 -15.05 8.65
CA PRO A 61 -23.08 -15.71 9.91
C PRO A 61 -22.75 -14.74 11.04
N PRO A 62 -23.58 -14.67 12.11
CA PRO A 62 -23.29 -13.81 13.23
C PRO A 62 -21.83 -13.99 13.59
N GLU A 63 -21.04 -12.90 13.53
CA GLU A 63 -19.69 -12.95 14.05
C GLU A 63 -19.83 -13.52 15.46
N PRO A 64 -19.08 -14.59 15.82
CA PRO A 64 -19.12 -15.08 17.18
C PRO A 64 -18.85 -13.85 18.04
N ARG A 65 -19.78 -13.53 18.95
CA ARG A 65 -19.58 -12.47 19.93
C ARG A 65 -18.36 -12.89 20.73
N LEU A 66 -17.19 -12.43 20.29
CA LEU A 66 -15.99 -12.51 21.06
C LEU A 66 -16.24 -11.48 22.16
N GLU A 67 -16.69 -11.98 23.32
CA GLU A 67 -16.56 -11.31 24.61
C GLU A 67 -15.28 -10.47 24.59
N PRO A 68 -15.30 -9.21 25.08
CA PRO A 68 -14.17 -8.28 24.92
C PRO A 68 -12.88 -9.01 25.24
N GLN A 69 -12.15 -9.37 24.16
CA GLN A 69 -11.04 -10.29 24.32
C GLN A 69 -10.05 -9.58 25.20
N GLN A 70 -9.75 -10.17 26.36
CA GLN A 70 -8.69 -9.65 27.21
C GLN A 70 -7.46 -9.42 26.33
N PRO A 71 -6.77 -8.28 26.48
CA PRO A 71 -5.66 -7.93 25.63
C PRO A 71 -4.70 -9.11 25.60
N VAL A 72 -4.63 -9.76 24.43
CA VAL A 72 -3.83 -10.96 24.23
C VAL A 72 -2.40 -10.60 24.63
N PRO A 73 -1.79 -11.28 25.61
CA PRO A 73 -0.44 -10.97 26.06
C PRO A 73 0.55 -10.97 24.89
N LEU A 74 1.58 -10.11 24.95
CA LEU A 74 2.64 -10.06 23.94
C LEU A 74 3.37 -11.41 23.78
N THR A 75 3.36 -12.22 24.82
CA THR A 75 3.94 -13.57 24.89
C THR A 75 3.02 -14.68 24.39
N ALA A 76 1.76 -14.38 24.04
CA ALA A 76 0.81 -15.40 23.62
C ALA A 76 1.17 -15.96 22.24
N SER A 77 1.11 -17.29 22.11
CA SER A 77 1.48 -18.02 20.87
C SER A 77 0.69 -17.55 19.63
N VAL A 78 -0.53 -17.05 19.83
CA VAL A 78 -1.37 -16.51 18.74
C VAL A 78 -0.75 -15.28 18.06
N ARG A 79 0.13 -14.51 18.76
CA ARG A 79 0.81 -13.35 18.18
C ARG A 79 2.03 -13.70 17.33
N ILE A 80 2.57 -14.91 17.49
CA ILE A 80 3.77 -15.39 16.76
C ILE A 80 3.43 -16.46 15.72
N THR A 81 2.17 -16.91 15.66
CA THR A 81 1.74 -17.90 14.66
C THR A 81 1.45 -17.17 13.34
N PRO A 82 2.09 -17.54 12.23
CA PRO A 82 1.80 -16.94 10.93
C PRO A 82 0.34 -17.11 10.56
N ILE A 83 -0.29 -16.06 10.05
CA ILE A 83 -1.69 -16.10 9.59
C ILE A 83 -1.86 -17.04 8.38
N HIS A 84 -0.76 -17.30 7.66
CA HIS A 84 -0.73 -18.17 6.49
C HIS A 84 0.62 -18.89 6.40
N GLU A 85 0.61 -20.15 5.95
CA GLU A 85 1.81 -21.02 5.88
C GLU A 85 2.93 -20.48 4.98
N LEU A 86 2.57 -19.69 3.96
CA LEU A 86 3.52 -19.04 3.04
C LEU A 86 4.13 -17.74 3.59
N LEU A 87 3.62 -17.22 4.72
CA LEU A 87 4.21 -16.04 5.34
C LEU A 87 5.47 -16.46 6.10
N PRO A 88 6.58 -15.71 5.95
CA PRO A 88 7.78 -15.98 6.71
C PRO A 88 7.49 -15.83 8.21
N ASP A 89 8.06 -16.74 9.00
CA ASP A 89 8.00 -16.67 10.45
C ASP A 89 8.73 -15.40 10.94
N ILE A 90 7.95 -14.44 11.46
CA ILE A 90 8.50 -13.19 12.01
C ILE A 90 8.92 -13.49 13.44
N ARG A 91 10.16 -13.98 13.61
CA ARG A 91 10.71 -14.17 14.95
C ARG A 91 11.08 -12.83 15.57
N VAL A 92 10.17 -12.27 16.36
CA VAL A 92 10.50 -11.22 17.31
C VAL A 92 11.38 -11.84 18.39
N PRO A 93 12.63 -11.40 18.57
CA PRO A 93 13.49 -11.99 19.59
C PRO A 93 12.91 -11.75 20.98
N ALA A 94 12.87 -12.81 21.79
CA ALA A 94 12.23 -12.81 23.12
C ALA A 94 12.98 -11.94 24.15
N GLU A 95 14.27 -11.67 23.90
CA GLU A 95 15.10 -10.79 24.72
C GLU A 95 15.24 -9.41 24.07
N PRO A 96 15.35 -8.33 24.86
CA PRO A 96 15.57 -6.99 24.34
C PRO A 96 16.88 -6.97 23.55
N LEU A 97 16.76 -6.91 22.23
CA LEU A 97 17.91 -6.86 21.34
C LEU A 97 18.67 -5.55 21.53
N PRO A 98 20.01 -5.57 21.44
CA PRO A 98 20.79 -4.35 21.32
C PRO A 98 20.34 -3.57 20.07
N PRO A 99 19.88 -2.31 20.19
CA PRO A 99 19.23 -1.58 19.10
C PRO A 99 20.15 -1.32 17.89
N HIS A 100 21.47 -1.43 18.05
CA HIS A 100 22.45 -1.13 17.01
C HIS A 100 22.90 -2.35 16.19
N ARG A 101 22.32 -3.53 16.45
CA ARG A 101 22.74 -4.79 15.81
C ARG A 101 21.68 -5.41 14.90
N TYR A 102 20.50 -4.80 14.81
CA TYR A 102 19.37 -5.36 14.07
C TYR A 102 18.68 -4.31 13.20
N HIS A 103 18.16 -4.74 12.06
CA HIS A 103 17.42 -3.88 11.16
C HIS A 103 16.07 -3.49 11.79
N PRO A 104 15.70 -2.21 11.85
CA PRO A 104 14.52 -1.72 12.61
C PRO A 104 13.15 -2.13 12.04
N VAL A 105 13.13 -2.91 10.96
CA VAL A 105 11.91 -3.24 10.20
C VAL A 105 11.81 -4.75 10.09
N THR A 106 12.88 -5.39 9.64
CA THR A 106 12.94 -6.83 9.44
C THR A 106 13.40 -7.58 10.68
N CYS A 107 13.92 -6.89 11.71
CA CYS A 107 14.56 -7.47 12.90
C CYS A 107 15.68 -8.46 12.56
N ALA A 108 16.24 -8.41 11.35
CA ALA A 108 17.36 -9.25 10.93
C ALA A 108 18.68 -8.71 11.54
N PRO A 109 19.63 -9.58 11.93
CA PRO A 109 20.96 -9.14 12.34
C PRO A 109 21.61 -8.31 11.23
N LEU A 110 22.23 -7.18 11.60
CA LEU A 110 22.99 -6.35 10.68
C LEU A 110 24.34 -7.00 10.39
N ASP A 111 24.69 -7.16 9.11
CA ASP A 111 26.04 -7.55 8.72
C ASP A 111 26.96 -6.33 8.72
N VAL A 112 27.82 -6.26 9.73
CA VAL A 112 28.77 -5.16 9.93
C VAL A 112 29.78 -5.09 8.78
N VAL A 113 30.14 -6.22 8.16
CA VAL A 113 31.10 -6.28 7.05
C VAL A 113 30.47 -5.70 5.80
N GLU A 114 29.23 -6.10 5.49
CA GLU A 114 28.45 -5.55 4.38
C GLU A 114 28.25 -4.04 4.53
N LEU A 115 27.79 -3.59 5.71
CA LEU A 115 27.59 -2.16 6.00
C LEU A 115 28.90 -1.36 5.87
N SER A 116 30.03 -1.93 6.29
CA SER A 116 31.33 -1.26 6.16
C SER A 116 31.75 -1.10 4.71
N LEU A 117 31.48 -2.12 3.87
CA LEU A 117 31.74 -2.07 2.44
C LEU A 117 30.86 -1.02 1.75
N GLU A 118 29.57 -0.99 2.06
CA GLU A 118 28.64 0.02 1.54
C GLU A 118 29.02 1.43 1.94
N LEU A 119 29.41 1.65 3.21
CA LEU A 119 29.91 2.95 3.67
C LEU A 119 31.19 3.37 2.96
N GLN A 120 32.12 2.45 2.72
CA GLN A 120 33.33 2.74 1.97
C GLN A 120 33.01 3.12 0.52
N GLN A 121 32.03 2.45 -0.09
CA GLN A 121 31.57 2.76 -1.43
C GLN A 121 30.90 4.13 -1.51
N LEU A 122 30.01 4.46 -0.57
CA LEU A 122 29.37 5.77 -0.48
C LEU A 122 30.39 6.90 -0.31
N ARG A 123 31.45 6.68 0.48
CA ARG A 123 32.55 7.66 0.63
C ARG A 123 33.32 7.89 -0.66
N LYS A 124 33.47 6.86 -1.51
CA LYS A 124 34.09 7.00 -2.84
C LYS A 124 33.18 7.76 -3.80
N GLU A 125 31.88 7.47 -3.78
CA GLU A 125 30.88 8.11 -4.64
C GLU A 125 30.59 9.56 -4.26
N HIS A 126 30.64 9.86 -2.96
CA HIS A 126 30.37 11.18 -2.41
C HIS A 126 31.53 11.64 -1.52
N THR A 127 32.62 12.04 -2.17
CA THR A 127 33.85 12.44 -1.51
C THR A 127 33.69 13.67 -0.61
N THR A 128 32.74 14.56 -0.93
CA THR A 128 32.45 15.76 -0.14
C THR A 128 31.05 15.71 0.45
N PRO A 129 30.83 16.30 1.65
CA PRO A 129 29.49 16.36 2.24
C PRO A 129 28.50 17.14 1.35
N VAL A 130 28.98 18.14 0.61
CA VAL A 130 28.16 18.91 -0.34
C VAL A 130 27.70 18.04 -1.51
N ALA A 131 28.57 17.17 -2.03
CA ALA A 131 28.19 16.22 -3.08
C ALA A 131 27.15 15.20 -2.59
N ALA A 132 27.31 14.69 -1.36
CA ALA A 132 26.33 13.80 -0.73
C ALA A 132 24.95 14.47 -0.60
N LEU A 133 24.92 15.71 -0.09
CA LEU A 133 23.67 16.48 0.04
C LEU A 133 23.03 16.76 -1.32
N LYS A 134 23.82 17.04 -2.36
CA LYS A 134 23.30 17.23 -3.71
C LYS A 134 22.68 15.94 -4.25
N ALA A 135 23.36 14.81 -4.11
CA ALA A 135 22.86 13.50 -4.54
C ALA A 135 21.54 13.14 -3.83
N GLN A 136 21.45 13.39 -2.51
CA GLN A 136 20.23 13.18 -1.74
C GLN A 136 19.06 14.04 -2.26
N ARG A 137 19.31 15.31 -2.57
CA ARG A 137 18.27 16.21 -3.13
C ARG A 137 17.78 15.74 -4.50
N GLU A 138 18.68 15.31 -5.38
CA GLU A 138 18.28 14.80 -6.70
C GLU A 138 17.51 13.49 -6.59
N LEU A 139 17.91 12.60 -5.68
CA LEU A 139 17.15 11.39 -5.38
C LEU A 139 15.75 11.71 -4.86
N ALA A 140 15.62 12.66 -3.94
CA ALA A 140 14.33 13.11 -3.42
C ALA A 140 13.42 13.68 -4.52
N LYS A 141 13.98 14.48 -5.45
CA LYS A 141 13.25 14.98 -6.63
C LYS A 141 12.77 13.84 -7.53
N GLU A 142 13.61 12.86 -7.81
CA GLU A 142 13.26 11.72 -8.65
C GLU A 142 12.16 10.86 -8.01
N VAL A 143 12.23 10.61 -6.70
CA VAL A 143 11.18 9.90 -5.97
C VAL A 143 9.86 10.68 -6.05
N LYS A 144 9.88 11.99 -5.80
CA LYS A 144 8.69 12.84 -5.90
C LYS A 144 8.07 12.78 -7.29
N ARG A 145 8.89 12.90 -8.34
CA ARG A 145 8.45 12.78 -9.74
C ARG A 145 7.77 11.44 -10.01
N ARG A 146 8.29 10.34 -9.47
CA ARG A 146 7.66 9.00 -9.62
C ARG A 146 6.33 8.90 -8.90
N MET A 147 6.20 9.52 -7.72
CA MET A 147 4.93 9.57 -7.00
C MET A 147 3.88 10.33 -7.81
N GLU A 148 4.20 11.53 -8.29
CA GLU A 148 3.31 12.36 -9.11
C GLU A 148 2.88 11.63 -10.40
N GLN A 149 3.79 10.90 -11.05
CA GLN A 149 3.46 10.09 -12.22
C GLN A 149 2.53 8.92 -11.91
N THR A 150 2.67 8.33 -10.72
CA THR A 150 1.83 7.22 -10.30
C THR A 150 0.43 7.72 -9.97
N GLU A 151 0.34 8.84 -9.26
CA GLU A 151 -0.92 9.53 -8.95
C GLU A 151 -1.66 9.94 -10.22
N ALA A 152 -0.98 10.56 -11.19
CA ALA A 152 -1.59 10.93 -12.47
C ALA A 152 -2.14 9.72 -13.25
N LYS A 153 -1.47 8.56 -13.18
CA LYS A 153 -1.96 7.31 -13.79
C LYS A 153 -3.19 6.78 -13.07
N MET A 154 -3.18 6.80 -11.74
CA MET A 154 -4.34 6.38 -10.93
C MET A 154 -5.57 7.24 -11.24
N ASP A 155 -5.40 8.56 -11.30
CA ASP A 155 -6.46 9.51 -11.67
C ASP A 155 -7.01 9.25 -13.06
N SER A 156 -6.13 8.98 -14.03
CA SER A 156 -6.54 8.66 -15.40
C SER A 156 -7.36 7.37 -15.46
N ILE A 157 -6.91 6.31 -14.79
CA ILE A 157 -7.62 5.04 -14.69
C ILE A 157 -8.98 5.25 -14.02
N GLN A 158 -9.03 5.98 -12.90
CA GLN A 158 -10.28 6.25 -12.19
C GLN A 158 -11.27 7.02 -13.07
N LYS A 159 -10.81 8.00 -13.85
CA LYS A 159 -11.65 8.73 -14.82
C LYS A 159 -12.18 7.80 -15.91
N GLN A 160 -11.34 6.91 -16.45
CA GLN A 160 -11.78 5.93 -17.45
C GLN A 160 -12.81 4.95 -16.88
N MET A 161 -12.60 4.45 -15.66
CA MET A 161 -13.53 3.56 -14.97
C MET A 161 -14.88 4.24 -14.72
N LYS A 162 -14.87 5.52 -14.31
CA LYS A 162 -16.08 6.32 -14.14
C LYS A 162 -16.85 6.47 -15.46
N ARG A 163 -16.17 6.87 -16.54
CA ARG A 163 -16.76 7.01 -17.88
C ARG A 163 -17.38 5.70 -18.37
N LYS A 164 -16.66 4.58 -18.22
CA LYS A 164 -17.16 3.24 -18.60
C LYS A 164 -18.34 2.79 -17.76
N THR A 165 -18.42 3.24 -16.50
CA THR A 165 -19.59 2.96 -15.66
C THR A 165 -20.80 3.73 -16.13
N GLU A 166 -20.64 5.03 -16.40
CA GLU A 166 -21.70 5.90 -16.93
C GLU A 166 -22.21 5.40 -18.29
N GLU A 167 -21.33 5.00 -19.20
CA GLU A 167 -21.68 4.41 -20.51
C GLU A 167 -22.52 3.14 -20.36
N ARG A 168 -22.10 2.20 -19.50
CA ARG A 168 -22.90 0.99 -19.24
C ARG A 168 -24.24 1.30 -18.56
N ASP A 169 -24.31 2.33 -17.73
CA ASP A 169 -25.56 2.74 -17.08
C ASP A 169 -26.56 3.31 -18.08
N THR A 170 -26.11 4.13 -19.03
CA THR A 170 -26.98 4.65 -20.08
C THR A 170 -27.45 3.54 -21.01
N GLU A 171 -26.56 2.62 -21.42
CA GLU A 171 -26.92 1.42 -22.19
C GLU A 171 -27.99 0.60 -21.46
N ARG A 172 -27.78 0.27 -20.18
CA ARG A 172 -28.76 -0.47 -19.37
C ARG A 172 -30.12 0.23 -19.33
N ARG A 173 -30.14 1.56 -19.19
CA ARG A 173 -31.39 2.34 -19.21
C ARG A 173 -32.09 2.26 -20.56
N VAL A 174 -31.36 2.37 -21.66
CA VAL A 174 -31.92 2.25 -23.02
C VAL A 174 -32.48 0.85 -23.26
N PHE A 175 -31.71 -0.21 -22.94
CA PHE A 175 -32.17 -1.59 -23.06
C PHE A 175 -33.43 -1.85 -22.22
N SER A 176 -33.47 -1.32 -21.00
CA SER A 176 -34.64 -1.48 -20.11
C SER A 176 -35.88 -0.79 -20.68
N LYS A 177 -35.75 0.38 -21.32
CA LYS A 177 -36.87 1.07 -21.97
C LYS A 177 -37.40 0.28 -23.17
N ILE A 178 -36.50 -0.16 -24.06
CA ILE A 178 -36.87 -0.94 -25.25
C ILE A 178 -37.57 -2.25 -24.85
N LYS A 179 -37.05 -2.95 -23.82
CA LYS A 179 -37.67 -4.18 -23.31
C LYS A 179 -39.09 -3.94 -22.83
N LYS A 180 -39.30 -2.90 -22.00
CA LYS A 180 -40.64 -2.53 -21.49
C LYS A 180 -41.62 -2.15 -22.61
N GLU A 181 -41.16 -1.41 -23.61
CA GLU A 181 -41.99 -1.04 -24.77
C GLU A 181 -42.37 -2.25 -25.63
N LYS A 182 -41.48 -3.25 -25.76
CA LYS A 182 -41.79 -4.51 -26.44
C LYS A 182 -42.80 -5.35 -25.66
N GLU A 183 -42.62 -5.47 -24.34
CA GLU A 183 -43.52 -6.24 -23.47
C GLU A 183 -44.89 -5.58 -23.30
N GLY A 184 -44.99 -4.25 -23.37
CA GLY A 184 -46.28 -3.53 -23.32
C GLY A 184 -47.00 -3.38 -24.67
N LYS A 185 -46.39 -3.81 -25.78
CA LYS A 185 -47.00 -3.84 -27.13
C LYS A 185 -47.49 -5.24 -27.53
N MET A 186 -47.18 -6.27 -26.75
CA MET A 186 -47.84 -7.58 -26.82
C MET A 186 -49.05 -7.60 -25.88
#